data_AF-A0A7Y5IX34-F1
#
_entry.id   AF-A0A7Y5IX34-F1
#
_cell.length_a   1.000
_cell.length_b   1.000
_cell.length_c   1.000
_cell.angle_alpha   90.00
_cell.angle_beta   90.00
_cell.angle_gamma   90.00
#
_symmetry.space_group_name_H-M   'P 1'
#
loop_
_entity.id
_entity.type
_entity.pdbx_description
1 polymer ?
#
loop_
_entity_poly.entity_id
_entity_poly.type
_entity_poly.pdbx_seq_one_letter_code
_entity_poly.pdbx_strand_id
1 'polypeptide(L)'
;MTWILLVLAGIQPSWAEPARTILIDGDLSDWEDIPGYSDPSEDITKPGTDILEFKIAHDETHLYYYSRHAGPIVSEDAGTGGQGRYYYLLFIDLDNNPLTGFNPATTDPECYDPVSLGCDLEFEFERDWNDAQTLYVYQYFYGYGGPRSLFLNQSDLLQGLIRFGPADYDNKAQFKFLTESIPSGIVFTDDIRRSGYTPGTDVFMTQEFSPDMTECEIGVDFRAALKDSMGNPHLHIGKTISVGLACESSPWADCGDGMTPVFNYVLEGAQEPIECAQSADLVIDCSGVVASETRTLRLKLLAGSAPLECTSTLCAGATLVDITLDCASPEPETPFDCATLTGVLVSQVLDAVQTQGGGTLAATIQSLPPGTVRIVSSVPFHACLCGEELGLPCAGGIGWPLSTCAVSNLCDGVDGNEDTLLGFTGGLSLTLLDVACPPTPTPSETETPIPPTPTATSSPSESPTETPLEPTSTPMPTETELEPTPTMTSTPIPGDLNADEVVDFFDLFAFSKEWKKSEDSGDPRADLHDDPEIDSKDLLLFQMILLSQGQ
;
A
#
# COMPACT_ATOMS: atom_id res chain seq x y z
N MET A 1 25.66 30.27 29.39
CA MET A 1 24.68 29.91 28.35
C MET A 1 25.38 28.97 27.40
N THR A 2 25.24 27.68 27.65
CA THR A 2 25.85 26.62 26.84
C THR A 2 24.75 26.16 25.90
N TRP A 3 24.92 26.40 24.60
CA TRP A 3 24.00 25.91 23.59
C TRP A 3 24.21 24.41 23.46
N ILE A 4 23.23 23.63 23.91
CA ILE A 4 23.13 22.21 23.59
C ILE A 4 22.65 22.15 22.14
N LEU A 5 23.58 21.86 21.23
CA LEU A 5 23.24 21.49 19.86
C LEU A 5 22.71 20.06 19.94
N LEU A 6 21.39 19.91 19.99
CA LEU A 6 20.73 18.62 19.85
C LEU A 6 20.91 18.21 18.38
N VAL A 7 21.91 17.38 18.10
CA VAL A 7 21.99 16.68 16.82
C VAL A 7 20.90 15.63 16.87
N LEU A 8 19.74 15.95 16.27
CA LEU A 8 18.79 14.92 15.85
C LEU A 8 19.54 14.08 14.82
N ALA A 9 20.09 12.95 15.24
CA ALA A 9 20.48 11.89 14.31
C ALA A 9 19.22 11.59 13.50
N GLY A 10 19.23 12.02 12.24
CA GLY A 10 18.07 11.96 11.38
C GLY A 10 17.68 10.50 11.21
N ILE A 11 16.46 10.16 11.63
CA ILE A 11 15.76 9.00 11.10
C ILE A 11 15.74 9.24 9.59
N GLN A 12 16.64 8.59 8.85
CA GLN A 12 16.53 8.55 7.40
C GLN A 12 15.17 7.87 7.17
N PRO A 13 14.17 8.58 6.60
CA PRO A 13 12.95 7.88 6.20
C PRO A 13 13.41 6.72 5.32
N SER A 14 12.95 5.50 5.56
CA SER A 14 13.18 4.41 4.62
C SER A 14 12.51 4.85 3.33
N TRP A 15 13.32 5.14 2.31
CA TRP A 15 12.78 5.41 1.00
C TRP A 15 12.24 4.08 0.52
N ALA A 16 11.00 4.10 0.07
CA ALA A 16 10.42 2.95 -0.57
C ALA A 16 11.22 2.72 -1.85
N GLU A 17 11.92 1.59 -1.94
CA GLU A 17 12.73 1.26 -3.11
C GLU A 17 11.81 0.68 -4.19
N PRO A 18 11.89 1.13 -5.45
CA PRO A 18 11.12 0.50 -6.51
C PRO A 18 11.56 -0.95 -6.69
N ALA A 19 10.64 -1.82 -7.07
CA ALA A 19 10.94 -3.23 -7.29
C ALA A 19 12.07 -3.40 -8.34
N ARG A 20 13.07 -4.23 -8.00
CA ARG A 20 14.23 -4.59 -8.81
C ARG A 20 14.56 -6.07 -8.61
N THR A 21 14.70 -6.79 -9.71
CA THR A 21 15.20 -8.17 -9.68
C THR A 21 16.72 -8.16 -9.60
N ILE A 22 17.26 -8.87 -8.61
CA ILE A 22 18.68 -9.13 -8.43
C ILE A 22 18.97 -10.58 -8.81
N LEU A 23 20.08 -10.80 -9.52
CA LEU A 23 20.55 -12.12 -9.84
C LEU A 23 21.60 -12.56 -8.82
N ILE A 24 21.28 -13.55 -8.01
CA ILE A 24 22.22 -14.10 -7.02
C ILE A 24 23.25 -15.01 -7.73
N ASP A 25 24.39 -14.44 -8.12
CA ASP A 25 25.47 -15.10 -8.87
C ASP A 25 26.91 -14.69 -8.48
N GLY A 26 27.08 -13.77 -7.54
CA GLY A 26 28.34 -13.24 -7.06
C GLY A 26 28.91 -12.07 -7.88
N ASP A 27 28.24 -11.63 -8.95
CA ASP A 27 28.52 -10.40 -9.69
C ASP A 27 27.62 -9.27 -9.19
N LEU A 28 28.19 -8.36 -8.41
CA LEU A 28 27.41 -7.39 -7.64
C LEU A 28 27.11 -6.09 -8.43
N SER A 29 27.17 -6.15 -9.76
CA SER A 29 26.94 -5.00 -10.63
C SER A 29 25.47 -4.53 -10.63
N ASP A 30 24.52 -5.40 -10.36
CA ASP A 30 23.09 -5.05 -10.19
C ASP A 30 22.79 -4.31 -8.86
N TRP A 31 23.74 -4.29 -7.93
CA TRP A 31 23.67 -3.55 -6.67
C TRP A 31 24.22 -2.12 -6.73
N GLU A 32 24.90 -1.72 -7.80
CA GLU A 32 25.60 -0.42 -7.89
C GLU A 32 24.66 0.78 -7.65
N ASP A 33 23.45 0.70 -8.19
CA ASP A 33 22.44 1.77 -8.13
C ASP A 33 21.42 1.61 -6.98
N ILE A 34 21.66 0.67 -6.05
CA ILE A 34 20.82 0.48 -4.86
C ILE A 34 21.43 1.25 -3.69
N PRO A 35 20.66 2.11 -3.01
CA PRO A 35 21.13 2.83 -1.83
C PRO A 35 21.64 1.89 -0.73
N GLY A 36 22.84 2.20 -0.22
CA GLY A 36 23.46 1.48 0.89
C GLY A 36 23.30 2.19 2.23
N TYR A 37 23.21 1.38 3.27
CA TYR A 37 23.30 1.78 4.67
C TYR A 37 24.74 1.53 5.11
N SER A 38 25.44 2.59 5.54
CA SER A 38 26.83 2.48 5.99
C SER A 38 26.91 2.07 7.44
N ASP A 39 27.89 1.23 7.75
CA ASP A 39 28.21 0.81 9.10
C ASP A 39 29.65 1.25 9.49
N PRO A 40 29.93 1.62 10.76
CA PRO A 40 31.23 2.14 11.17
C PRO A 40 32.37 1.09 11.09
N SER A 41 33.26 1.23 10.11
CA SER A 41 34.47 0.41 10.02
C SER A 41 35.32 0.33 11.30
N GLU A 42 35.96 -0.81 11.54
CA GLU A 42 36.89 -1.09 12.66
C GLU A 42 36.27 -0.99 14.06
N ASP A 43 34.94 -1.01 14.18
CA ASP A 43 34.28 -1.14 15.48
C ASP A 43 34.34 -2.58 16.01
N ILE A 44 34.47 -3.56 15.11
CA ILE A 44 34.85 -4.95 15.39
C ILE A 44 36.28 -5.24 14.90
N THR A 45 37.01 -6.07 15.66
CA THR A 45 38.44 -6.35 15.38
C THR A 45 38.70 -7.37 14.26
N LYS A 46 37.66 -8.02 13.75
CA LYS A 46 37.74 -9.10 12.77
C LYS A 46 37.25 -8.59 11.40
N PRO A 47 38.15 -8.36 10.43
CA PRO A 47 37.76 -7.73 9.17
C PRO A 47 36.70 -8.49 8.36
N GLY A 48 36.66 -9.83 8.46
CA GLY A 48 35.69 -10.65 7.73
C GLY A 48 34.29 -10.69 8.36
N THR A 49 34.11 -10.09 9.54
CA THR A 49 32.78 -9.89 10.15
C THR A 49 32.42 -8.42 10.30
N ASP A 50 33.38 -7.49 10.20
CA ASP A 50 33.20 -6.03 10.18
C ASP A 50 32.49 -5.62 8.89
N ILE A 51 31.18 -5.38 8.99
CA ILE A 51 30.28 -4.95 7.94
C ILE A 51 30.55 -3.47 7.70
N LEU A 52 30.69 -3.09 6.44
CA LEU A 52 30.90 -1.71 6.03
C LEU A 52 29.67 -1.10 5.37
N GLU A 53 28.86 -1.93 4.74
CA GLU A 53 27.70 -1.53 3.98
C GLU A 53 26.71 -2.68 3.82
N PHE A 54 25.44 -2.31 3.77
CA PHE A 54 24.35 -3.23 3.49
C PHE A 54 23.32 -2.56 2.59
N LYS A 55 22.67 -3.36 1.75
CA LYS A 55 21.64 -2.92 0.83
C LYS A 55 20.46 -3.89 0.86
N ILE A 56 19.27 -3.36 0.58
CA ILE A 56 18.05 -4.16 0.47
C ILE A 56 17.39 -3.83 -0.87
N ALA A 57 16.99 -4.87 -1.59
CA ALA A 57 16.15 -4.76 -2.77
C ALA A 57 15.04 -5.82 -2.70
N HIS A 58 14.04 -5.71 -3.57
CA HIS A 58 13.00 -6.72 -3.69
C HIS A 58 12.40 -6.70 -5.09
N ASP A 59 11.79 -7.81 -5.49
CA ASP A 59 10.87 -7.85 -6.61
C ASP A 59 9.48 -8.36 -6.18
N GLU A 60 8.62 -8.75 -7.13
CA GLU A 60 7.28 -9.25 -6.84
C GLU A 60 7.24 -10.51 -5.95
N THR A 61 8.36 -11.22 -5.86
CA THR A 61 8.43 -12.57 -5.30
C THR A 61 9.63 -12.82 -4.39
N HIS A 62 10.63 -11.94 -4.40
CA HIS A 62 11.87 -12.11 -3.64
C HIS A 62 12.24 -10.85 -2.86
N LEU A 63 12.90 -11.09 -1.73
CA LEU A 63 13.62 -10.11 -0.95
C LEU A 63 15.12 -10.38 -1.14
N TYR A 64 15.88 -9.32 -1.42
CA TYR A 64 17.30 -9.41 -1.70
C TYR A 64 18.09 -8.60 -0.69
N TYR A 65 19.26 -9.12 -0.32
CA TYR A 65 20.19 -8.46 0.59
C TYR A 65 21.59 -8.52 0.05
N TYR A 66 22.34 -7.46 0.32
CA TYR A 66 23.76 -7.38 0.05
C TYR A 66 24.49 -6.90 1.30
N SER A 67 25.69 -7.40 1.52
CA SER A 67 26.61 -6.87 2.52
C SER A 67 28.03 -6.80 1.98
N ARG A 68 28.79 -5.79 2.39
CA ARG A 68 30.22 -5.63 2.14
C ARG A 68 30.97 -5.56 3.45
N HIS A 69 32.14 -6.19 3.50
CA HIS A 69 32.93 -6.38 4.71
C HIS A 69 34.31 -5.75 4.57
N ALA A 70 34.97 -5.45 5.69
CA ALA A 70 36.31 -4.87 5.71
C ALA A 70 37.40 -5.82 5.22
N GLY A 71 37.12 -7.11 5.18
CA GLY A 71 37.98 -8.14 4.64
C GLY A 71 37.21 -9.37 4.18
N PRO A 72 37.92 -10.42 3.71
CA PRO A 72 37.26 -11.62 3.24
C PRO A 72 36.49 -12.29 4.37
N ILE A 73 35.20 -12.49 4.13
CA ILE A 73 34.20 -13.15 4.96
C ILE A 73 34.63 -14.55 5.38
N VAL A 74 35.53 -15.14 4.61
CA VAL A 74 36.14 -16.43 4.90
C VAL A 74 37.64 -16.24 4.73
N SER A 75 38.31 -15.56 5.68
CA SER A 75 39.77 -15.42 5.73
C SER A 75 40.46 -16.37 6.72
N GLU A 76 41.68 -16.82 6.36
CA GLU A 76 42.55 -17.74 7.14
C GLU A 76 42.92 -17.21 8.54
N ASP A 77 42.75 -15.90 8.76
CA ASP A 77 43.23 -15.17 9.93
C ASP A 77 42.30 -15.22 11.15
N ALA A 78 41.27 -16.09 11.15
CA ALA A 78 40.42 -16.33 12.32
C ALA A 78 41.17 -16.92 13.56
N GLY A 79 42.50 -16.96 13.55
CA GLY A 79 43.36 -17.15 14.73
C GLY A 79 43.30 -18.54 15.38
N THR A 80 42.47 -19.45 14.88
CA THR A 80 42.08 -20.69 15.58
C THR A 80 42.62 -21.96 14.95
N GLY A 81 43.50 -21.86 13.94
CA GLY A 81 44.06 -23.03 13.26
C GLY A 81 43.05 -23.76 12.36
N GLY A 82 42.12 -23.02 11.75
CA GLY A 82 41.23 -23.51 10.71
C GLY A 82 39.94 -24.16 11.20
N GLN A 83 39.43 -23.84 12.40
CA GLN A 83 38.14 -24.36 12.88
C GLN A 83 37.21 -23.21 13.24
N GLY A 84 36.67 -22.54 12.23
CA GLY A 84 35.67 -21.49 12.41
C GLY A 84 34.44 -21.72 11.54
N ARG A 85 33.31 -21.17 11.98
CA ARG A 85 32.06 -21.09 11.21
C ARG A 85 31.71 -19.62 11.08
N TYR A 86 31.21 -19.22 9.93
CA TYR A 86 30.66 -17.90 9.73
C TYR A 86 29.15 -17.98 9.63
N TYR A 87 28.47 -17.08 10.31
CA TYR A 87 27.01 -16.98 10.34
C TYR A 87 26.60 -15.66 9.72
N TYR A 88 25.70 -15.72 8.76
CA TYR A 88 24.98 -14.56 8.23
C TYR A 88 23.56 -14.65 8.74
N LEU A 89 23.20 -13.69 9.58
CA LEU A 89 21.94 -13.66 10.28
C LEU A 89 21.14 -12.49 9.75
N LEU A 90 20.10 -12.79 9.00
CA LEU A 90 19.14 -11.81 8.54
C LEU A 90 17.91 -11.90 9.42
N PHE A 91 17.64 -10.82 10.16
CA PHE A 91 16.49 -10.71 11.05
C PHE A 91 15.39 -9.90 10.37
N ILE A 92 14.15 -10.37 10.45
CA ILE A 92 12.98 -9.70 9.89
C ILE A 92 11.88 -9.63 10.94
N ASP A 93 11.44 -8.41 11.21
CA ASP A 93 10.16 -8.10 11.87
C ASP A 93 9.09 -7.97 10.78
N LEU A 94 8.21 -8.97 10.73
CA LEU A 94 7.21 -9.15 9.67
C LEU A 94 5.91 -8.41 9.97
N ASP A 95 5.60 -8.12 11.24
CA ASP A 95 4.43 -7.34 11.62
C ASP A 95 4.74 -5.90 12.00
N ASN A 96 6.02 -5.52 11.97
CA ASN A 96 6.53 -4.19 12.30
C ASN A 96 6.18 -3.79 13.75
N ASN A 97 6.15 -4.78 14.64
CA ASN A 97 5.86 -4.62 16.05
C ASN A 97 7.06 -5.06 16.89
N PRO A 98 7.85 -4.14 17.46
CA PRO A 98 9.06 -4.49 18.20
C PRO A 98 8.80 -5.23 19.53
N LEU A 99 7.52 -5.46 19.89
CA LEU A 99 7.11 -6.23 21.08
C LEU A 99 6.86 -7.72 20.77
N THR A 100 6.77 -8.09 19.50
CA THR A 100 6.71 -9.49 19.03
C THR A 100 8.10 -9.96 18.60
N GLY A 101 8.23 -11.27 18.38
CA GLY A 101 9.48 -11.88 17.97
C GLY A 101 10.56 -11.87 19.05
N PHE A 102 11.79 -12.07 18.60
CA PHE A 102 13.01 -12.12 19.39
C PHE A 102 13.81 -10.83 19.22
N ASN A 103 14.47 -10.38 20.28
CA ASN A 103 15.40 -9.26 20.20
C ASN A 103 16.85 -9.76 20.33
N PRO A 104 17.63 -9.81 19.22
CA PRO A 104 19.02 -10.25 19.23
C PRO A 104 19.91 -9.49 20.23
N ALA A 105 19.65 -8.20 20.43
CA ALA A 105 20.42 -7.38 21.36
C ALA A 105 20.27 -7.80 22.83
N THR A 106 19.24 -8.57 23.17
CA THR A 106 19.06 -9.06 24.55
C THR A 106 19.95 -10.24 24.89
N THR A 107 20.39 -11.01 23.88
CA THR A 107 21.28 -12.15 24.09
C THR A 107 22.74 -11.75 24.06
N ASP A 108 23.09 -10.82 23.18
CA ASP A 108 24.47 -10.36 23.06
C ASP A 108 24.56 -8.87 22.68
N PRO A 109 24.49 -7.96 23.66
CA PRO A 109 24.47 -6.52 23.41
C PRO A 109 25.81 -5.96 22.88
N GLU A 110 26.87 -6.77 22.87
CA GLU A 110 28.14 -6.41 22.25
C GLU A 110 28.18 -6.77 20.76
N CYS A 111 27.29 -7.65 20.28
CA CYS A 111 27.29 -8.18 18.92
C CYS A 111 26.16 -7.62 18.04
N TYR A 112 25.15 -7.02 18.66
CA TYR A 112 23.97 -6.52 17.98
C TYR A 112 23.67 -5.10 18.44
N ASP A 113 23.27 -4.24 17.49
CA ASP A 113 22.77 -2.91 17.81
C ASP A 113 21.66 -3.01 18.88
N PRO A 114 21.73 -2.24 19.99
CA PRO A 114 20.76 -2.29 21.08
C PRO A 114 19.30 -2.00 20.70
N VAL A 115 19.03 -1.54 19.48
CA VAL A 115 17.66 -1.26 19.05
C VAL A 115 16.85 -2.55 18.92
N SER A 116 15.72 -2.60 19.62
CA SER A 116 14.78 -3.72 19.56
C SER A 116 14.11 -3.79 18.21
N LEU A 117 14.50 -4.77 17.40
CA LEU A 117 13.85 -5.07 16.12
C LEU A 117 12.52 -5.81 16.31
N GLY A 118 12.44 -6.76 17.25
CA GLY A 118 11.28 -7.67 17.34
C GLY A 118 11.25 -8.70 16.21
N CYS A 119 12.38 -9.40 16.00
CA CYS A 119 12.56 -10.33 14.90
C CYS A 119 11.59 -11.52 14.99
N ASP A 120 10.61 -11.58 14.10
CA ASP A 120 9.70 -12.72 13.96
C ASP A 120 10.36 -13.90 13.24
N LEU A 121 11.19 -13.60 12.23
CA LEU A 121 11.80 -14.57 11.35
C LEU A 121 13.27 -14.23 11.11
N GLU A 122 14.13 -15.22 11.28
CA GLU A 122 15.55 -15.12 10.99
C GLU A 122 15.93 -16.12 9.90
N PHE A 123 16.70 -15.64 8.93
CA PHE A 123 17.37 -16.47 7.93
C PHE A 123 18.85 -16.55 8.29
N GLU A 124 19.33 -17.76 8.54
CA GLU A 124 20.73 -18.01 8.90
C GLU A 124 21.43 -18.79 7.80
N PHE A 125 22.57 -18.27 7.34
CA PHE A 125 23.49 -18.97 6.48
C PHE A 125 24.76 -19.26 7.26
N GLU A 126 25.05 -20.54 7.44
CA GLU A 126 26.24 -21.00 8.13
C GLU A 126 27.21 -21.63 7.12
N ARG A 127 28.47 -21.18 7.14
CA ARG A 127 29.55 -21.79 6.34
C ARG A 127 30.64 -22.31 7.25
N ASP A 128 30.98 -23.60 7.10
CA ASP A 128 32.13 -24.21 7.79
C ASP A 128 33.42 -23.90 7.03
N TRP A 129 34.41 -23.37 7.71
CA TRP A 129 35.74 -23.11 7.15
C TRP A 129 36.38 -24.36 6.53
N ASN A 130 36.27 -25.51 7.21
CA ASN A 130 36.93 -26.75 6.79
C ASN A 130 36.30 -27.36 5.54
N ASP A 131 35.11 -26.90 5.19
CA ASP A 131 34.37 -27.32 4.02
C ASP A 131 33.66 -26.10 3.43
N ALA A 132 34.46 -25.16 2.90
CA ALA A 132 33.96 -23.91 2.32
C ALA A 132 32.97 -24.12 1.16
N GLN A 133 32.80 -25.35 0.65
CA GLN A 133 31.78 -25.72 -0.33
C GLN A 133 30.46 -26.15 0.31
N THR A 134 30.48 -26.51 1.59
CA THR A 134 29.29 -26.88 2.33
C THR A 134 28.69 -25.63 2.96
N LEU A 135 27.64 -25.14 2.32
CA LEU A 135 26.71 -24.16 2.86
C LEU A 135 25.60 -24.88 3.64
N TYR A 136 25.35 -24.42 4.86
CA TYR A 136 24.18 -24.77 5.62
C TYR A 136 23.24 -23.56 5.64
N VAL A 137 21.97 -23.80 5.34
CA VAL A 137 20.95 -22.75 5.37
C VAL A 137 19.82 -23.16 6.30
N TYR A 138 19.43 -22.24 7.18
CA TYR A 138 18.42 -22.44 8.21
C TYR A 138 17.46 -21.25 8.26
N GLN A 139 16.24 -21.53 8.72
CA GLN A 139 15.28 -20.54 9.12
C GLN A 139 14.98 -20.74 10.60
N TYR A 140 14.99 -19.66 11.38
CA TYR A 140 14.49 -19.66 12.74
C TYR A 140 13.22 -18.83 12.79
N PHE A 141 12.15 -19.46 13.25
CA PHE A 141 10.91 -18.77 13.54
C PHE A 141 10.81 -18.52 15.05
N TYR A 142 10.71 -17.24 15.40
CA TYR A 142 10.54 -16.74 16.75
C TYR A 142 9.06 -16.45 16.99
N GLY A 143 8.28 -17.53 17.05
CA GLY A 143 6.82 -17.43 17.20
C GLY A 143 6.33 -17.12 18.61
N TYR A 144 5.01 -17.19 18.77
CA TYR A 144 4.30 -16.82 20.00
C TYR A 144 4.71 -17.61 21.26
N GLY A 145 5.31 -16.92 22.25
CA GLY A 145 5.26 -17.23 23.68
C GLY A 145 6.49 -17.91 24.28
N GLY A 146 6.55 -17.93 25.63
CA GLY A 146 7.60 -18.56 26.43
C GLY A 146 7.60 -20.11 26.41
N PRO A 147 8.13 -20.82 27.42
CA PRO A 147 8.56 -22.24 27.36
C PRO A 147 7.58 -23.35 26.88
N ARG A 148 6.32 -23.01 26.56
CA ARG A 148 5.31 -23.92 25.97
C ARG A 148 5.08 -23.70 24.47
N SER A 149 5.73 -22.72 23.85
CA SER A 149 5.48 -22.26 22.48
C SER A 149 6.04 -23.17 21.39
N LEU A 150 7.19 -23.83 21.62
CA LEU A 150 7.87 -24.60 20.57
C LEU A 150 6.96 -25.63 19.89
N PHE A 151 6.17 -26.38 20.65
CA PHE A 151 5.23 -27.36 20.09
C PHE A 151 4.13 -26.71 19.24
N LEU A 152 3.63 -25.55 19.65
CA LEU A 152 2.61 -24.81 18.91
C LEU A 152 3.21 -24.19 17.64
N ASN A 153 4.39 -23.58 17.73
CA ASN A 153 5.14 -23.05 16.59
C ASN A 153 5.41 -24.16 15.55
N GLN A 154 5.88 -25.33 15.98
CA GLN A 154 6.06 -26.48 15.09
C GLN A 154 4.73 -26.95 14.46
N SER A 155 3.65 -26.99 15.25
CA SER A 155 2.33 -27.35 14.73
C SER A 155 1.83 -26.38 13.66
N ASP A 156 2.08 -25.08 13.83
CA ASP A 156 1.71 -24.04 12.87
C ASP A 156 2.57 -24.09 11.61
N LEU A 157 3.89 -24.24 11.78
CA LEU A 157 4.81 -24.41 10.66
C LEU A 157 4.43 -25.63 9.80
N LEU A 158 4.04 -26.76 10.40
CA LEU A 158 3.54 -27.94 9.66
C LEU A 158 2.22 -27.70 8.91
N GLN A 159 1.54 -26.59 9.17
CA GLN A 159 0.36 -26.13 8.42
C GLN A 159 0.70 -25.00 7.45
N GLY A 160 1.96 -24.56 7.39
CA GLY A 160 2.41 -23.43 6.57
C GLY A 160 2.01 -22.08 7.16
N LEU A 161 1.90 -22.02 8.48
CA LEU A 161 1.43 -20.86 9.23
C LEU A 161 2.53 -20.32 10.15
N ILE A 162 2.55 -19.00 10.31
CA ILE A 162 3.36 -18.28 11.29
C ILE A 162 2.41 -17.36 12.09
N ARG A 163 2.57 -17.36 13.42
CA ARG A 163 1.87 -16.46 14.36
C ARG A 163 2.84 -15.71 15.25
N PHE A 164 2.78 -14.40 15.18
CA PHE A 164 3.66 -13.51 15.92
C PHE A 164 3.27 -13.41 17.40
N GLY A 165 4.27 -13.18 18.23
CA GLY A 165 4.13 -13.03 19.68
C GLY A 165 5.49 -12.88 20.33
N PRO A 166 5.56 -12.52 21.62
CA PRO A 166 6.85 -12.37 22.30
C PRO A 166 7.61 -13.69 22.31
N ALA A 167 8.88 -13.66 21.93
CA ALA A 167 9.76 -14.82 21.91
C ALA A 167 11.05 -14.59 22.70
N ASP A 168 11.72 -15.69 23.04
CA ASP A 168 13.09 -15.69 23.51
C ASP A 168 13.92 -16.65 22.66
N TYR A 169 15.25 -16.56 22.76
CA TYR A 169 16.18 -17.37 21.98
C TYR A 169 16.00 -18.88 22.21
N ASP A 170 15.61 -19.29 23.43
CA ASP A 170 15.47 -20.69 23.81
C ASP A 170 14.18 -21.33 23.24
N ASN A 171 13.22 -20.53 22.79
CA ASN A 171 11.89 -20.96 22.36
C ASN A 171 11.65 -20.82 20.83
N LYS A 172 12.73 -20.79 20.04
CA LYS A 172 12.67 -20.72 18.58
C LYS A 172 12.45 -22.07 17.92
N ALA A 173 11.68 -22.09 16.83
CA ALA A 173 11.56 -23.26 15.96
C ALA A 173 12.54 -23.12 14.79
N GLN A 174 13.53 -24.02 14.71
CA GLN A 174 14.45 -24.08 13.57
C GLN A 174 13.92 -25.05 12.51
N PHE A 175 13.87 -24.61 11.26
CA PHE A 175 13.37 -25.39 10.14
C PHE A 175 14.03 -24.98 8.82
N LYS A 176 13.77 -25.74 7.77
CA LYS A 176 14.13 -25.40 6.39
C LYS A 176 13.18 -26.07 5.39
N PHE A 177 13.21 -25.62 4.14
CA PHE A 177 12.45 -26.23 3.05
C PHE A 177 13.33 -27.10 2.15
N LEU A 178 13.01 -28.39 2.05
CA LEU A 178 13.69 -29.32 1.11
C LEU A 178 13.04 -29.37 -0.27
N THR A 179 11.82 -28.85 -0.40
CA THR A 179 11.04 -28.82 -1.64
C THR A 179 10.14 -27.60 -1.63
N GLU A 180 9.72 -27.12 -2.80
CA GLU A 180 8.79 -25.98 -2.92
C GLU A 180 7.37 -26.26 -2.39
N SER A 181 7.05 -27.51 -2.05
CA SER A 181 5.71 -27.91 -1.58
C SER A 181 5.46 -27.54 -0.12
N ILE A 182 4.84 -26.39 0.15
CA ILE A 182 4.44 -25.98 1.50
C ILE A 182 3.09 -26.62 1.88
N PRO A 183 2.93 -27.20 3.08
CA PRO A 183 3.91 -27.31 4.18
C PRO A 183 4.75 -28.61 4.14
N SER A 184 4.47 -29.54 3.24
CA SER A 184 5.11 -30.87 3.20
C SER A 184 6.65 -30.87 3.04
N GLY A 185 7.22 -29.77 2.57
CA GLY A 185 8.65 -29.56 2.39
C GLY A 185 9.38 -29.06 3.64
N ILE A 186 8.64 -28.70 4.70
CA ILE A 186 9.21 -28.21 5.96
C ILE A 186 9.81 -29.37 6.75
N VAL A 187 11.07 -29.22 7.15
CA VAL A 187 11.78 -30.16 8.00
C VAL A 187 12.34 -29.41 9.21
N PHE A 188 11.97 -29.86 10.40
CA PHE A 188 12.57 -29.37 11.64
C PHE A 188 13.95 -29.97 11.83
N THR A 189 14.86 -29.15 12.34
CA THR A 189 16.19 -29.60 12.75
C THR A 189 16.20 -29.72 14.27
N ASP A 190 16.41 -30.95 14.76
CA ASP A 190 16.57 -31.17 16.21
C ASP A 190 17.87 -30.50 16.66
N ASP A 191 17.76 -29.43 17.45
CA ASP A 191 18.73 -28.83 18.37
C ASP A 191 20.22 -28.84 17.94
N ILE A 192 20.79 -27.64 17.86
CA ILE A 192 22.20 -27.22 17.70
C ILE A 192 23.22 -28.19 18.36
N ARG A 193 22.82 -28.89 19.43
CA ARG A 193 23.68 -29.77 20.24
C ARG A 193 23.88 -31.19 19.71
N ARG A 194 23.12 -31.69 18.73
CA ARG A 194 23.28 -33.06 18.22
C ARG A 194 23.48 -33.11 16.70
N SER A 195 24.63 -32.57 16.28
CA SER A 195 25.45 -33.05 15.15
C SER A 195 24.71 -33.95 14.13
N GLY A 196 23.86 -33.30 13.34
CA GLY A 196 23.16 -33.88 12.20
C GLY A 196 23.00 -32.83 11.10
N TYR A 197 23.94 -31.88 11.05
CA TYR A 197 24.10 -30.92 9.95
C TYR A 197 24.04 -31.72 8.65
N THR A 198 22.91 -31.64 7.97
CA THR A 198 22.76 -32.24 6.65
C THR A 198 23.04 -31.10 5.69
N PRO A 199 24.22 -31.09 5.02
CA PRO A 199 24.50 -30.17 3.93
C PRO A 199 23.31 -30.15 3.00
N GLY A 200 22.83 -28.96 2.65
CA GLY A 200 21.67 -28.87 1.79
C GLY A 200 21.13 -27.46 1.73
N THR A 201 20.77 -27.09 0.51
CA THR A 201 20.11 -25.85 0.14
C THR A 201 18.69 -25.84 0.70
N ASP A 202 18.27 -24.69 1.21
CA ASP A 202 16.86 -24.37 1.30
C ASP A 202 16.38 -23.97 -0.10
N VAL A 203 15.24 -24.46 -0.56
CA VAL A 203 14.75 -24.16 -1.92
C VAL A 203 14.29 -22.72 -2.11
N PHE A 204 14.09 -21.97 -1.02
CA PHE A 204 13.62 -20.58 -1.04
C PHE A 204 14.72 -19.58 -0.71
N MET A 205 15.96 -20.02 -0.55
CA MET A 205 17.08 -19.14 -0.23
C MET A 205 18.31 -19.47 -1.07
N THR A 206 18.90 -18.43 -1.64
CA THR A 206 20.17 -18.52 -2.40
C THR A 206 21.15 -17.51 -1.84
N GLN A 207 22.44 -17.87 -1.79
CA GLN A 207 23.51 -16.99 -1.36
C GLN A 207 24.70 -17.17 -2.30
N GLU A 208 25.31 -16.06 -2.70
CA GLU A 208 26.57 -16.05 -3.43
C GLU A 208 27.51 -14.96 -2.87
N PHE A 209 28.80 -15.10 -3.19
CA PHE A 209 29.85 -14.22 -2.72
C PHE A 209 30.62 -13.64 -3.89
N SER A 210 31.16 -12.43 -3.70
CA SER A 210 32.14 -11.87 -4.64
C SER A 210 33.36 -12.79 -4.77
N PRO A 211 34.10 -12.73 -5.89
CA PRO A 211 35.29 -13.56 -6.10
C PRO A 211 36.39 -13.38 -5.03
N ASP A 212 36.45 -12.22 -4.38
CA ASP A 212 37.39 -11.94 -3.28
C ASP A 212 36.82 -12.19 -1.88
N MET A 213 35.56 -12.67 -1.82
CA MET A 213 34.81 -12.98 -0.60
C MET A 213 34.63 -11.78 0.33
N THR A 214 34.75 -10.54 -0.15
CA THR A 214 34.51 -9.34 0.68
C THR A 214 33.06 -8.87 0.64
N GLU A 215 32.27 -9.41 -0.28
CA GLU A 215 30.87 -9.05 -0.44
C GLU A 215 30.02 -10.32 -0.56
N CYS A 216 28.78 -10.24 -0.09
CA CYS A 216 27.81 -11.33 -0.08
C CYS A 216 26.47 -10.80 -0.53
N GLU A 217 25.76 -11.60 -1.32
CA GLU A 217 24.37 -11.35 -1.67
C GLU A 217 23.50 -12.56 -1.34
N ILE A 218 22.24 -12.29 -0.99
CA ILE A 218 21.26 -13.27 -0.55
C ILE A 218 19.93 -12.95 -1.22
N GLY A 219 19.27 -13.97 -1.76
CA GLY A 219 17.90 -13.88 -2.25
C GLY A 219 16.99 -14.82 -1.47
N VAL A 220 15.84 -14.31 -1.03
CA VAL A 220 14.84 -15.04 -0.26
C VAL A 220 13.48 -14.93 -0.95
N ASP A 221 12.88 -16.06 -1.29
CA ASP A 221 11.51 -16.10 -1.83
C ASP A 221 10.50 -15.74 -0.73
N PHE A 222 9.55 -14.86 -1.02
CA PHE A 222 8.50 -14.43 -0.08
C PHE A 222 7.71 -15.60 0.53
N ARG A 223 7.61 -16.74 -0.17
CA ARG A 223 6.96 -17.96 0.35
C ARG A 223 7.66 -18.51 1.59
N ALA A 224 8.94 -18.22 1.80
CA ALA A 224 9.68 -18.62 3.00
C ALA A 224 9.08 -18.02 4.28
N ALA A 225 8.47 -16.83 4.19
CA ALA A 225 7.80 -16.18 5.32
C ALA A 225 6.41 -16.76 5.65
N LEU A 226 5.96 -17.79 4.92
CA LEU A 226 4.70 -18.49 5.18
C LEU A 226 3.48 -17.55 5.23
N LYS A 227 2.41 -17.97 5.90
CA LYS A 227 1.11 -17.31 5.91
C LYS A 227 0.59 -17.06 7.31
N ASP A 228 -0.32 -16.10 7.44
CA ASP A 228 -1.11 -15.88 8.65
C ASP A 228 -2.24 -16.92 8.78
N SER A 229 -2.95 -16.89 9.91
CA SER A 229 -4.08 -17.79 10.19
C SER A 229 -5.28 -17.65 9.23
N MET A 230 -5.35 -16.56 8.45
CA MET A 230 -6.36 -16.32 7.43
C MET A 230 -5.91 -16.80 6.04
N GLY A 231 -4.65 -17.22 5.90
CA GLY A 231 -4.04 -17.69 4.66
C GLY A 231 -3.40 -16.60 3.81
N ASN A 232 -3.26 -15.37 4.34
CA ASN A 232 -2.55 -14.29 3.66
C ASN A 232 -1.03 -14.47 3.84
N PRO A 233 -0.21 -14.20 2.81
CA PRO A 233 1.24 -14.28 2.93
C PRO A 233 1.80 -13.17 3.83
N HIS A 234 2.79 -13.47 4.67
CA HIS A 234 3.42 -12.47 5.54
C HIS A 234 4.32 -11.49 4.77
N LEU A 235 4.95 -11.96 3.69
CA LEU A 235 5.64 -11.12 2.71
C LEU A 235 4.84 -11.04 1.42
N HIS A 236 4.55 -9.83 0.98
CA HIS A 236 3.92 -9.53 -0.30
C HIS A 236 4.13 -8.05 -0.65
N ILE A 237 3.97 -7.70 -1.92
CA ILE A 237 4.00 -6.31 -2.36
C ILE A 237 2.95 -5.46 -1.63
N GLY A 238 3.34 -4.26 -1.23
CA GLY A 238 2.58 -3.32 -0.39
C GLY A 238 2.80 -3.52 1.11
N LYS A 239 3.51 -4.59 1.52
CA LYS A 239 3.85 -4.85 2.92
C LYS A 239 4.99 -3.94 3.38
N THR A 240 4.92 -3.52 4.64
CA THR A 240 6.02 -2.85 5.35
C THR A 240 6.63 -3.83 6.35
N ILE A 241 7.96 -3.92 6.37
CA ILE A 241 8.75 -4.77 7.28
C ILE A 241 9.88 -3.97 7.92
N SER A 242 10.49 -4.50 8.98
CA SER A 242 11.76 -4.01 9.49
C SER A 242 12.81 -5.12 9.41
N VAL A 243 14.04 -4.77 9.04
CA VAL A 243 15.09 -5.76 8.78
C VAL A 243 16.40 -5.39 9.47
N GLY A 244 17.13 -6.39 9.95
CA GLY A 244 18.47 -6.25 10.50
C GLY A 244 19.40 -7.31 9.95
N LEU A 245 20.70 -7.01 9.91
CA LEU A 245 21.73 -7.95 9.48
C LEU A 245 22.79 -8.05 10.57
N ALA A 246 23.26 -9.26 10.83
CA ALA A 246 24.49 -9.49 11.58
C ALA A 246 25.37 -10.55 10.91
N CYS A 247 26.68 -10.46 11.15
CA CYS A 247 27.67 -11.43 10.73
C CYS A 247 28.51 -11.89 11.92
N GLU A 248 28.47 -13.18 12.24
CA GLU A 248 29.21 -13.76 13.36
C GLU A 248 30.29 -14.75 12.91
N SER A 249 31.29 -14.99 13.76
CA SER A 249 32.30 -16.05 13.54
C SER A 249 32.61 -16.87 14.80
N SER A 250 32.70 -18.19 14.66
CA SER A 250 33.13 -19.14 15.70
C SER A 250 34.62 -19.51 15.55
N PRO A 251 35.31 -20.11 16.56
CA PRO A 251 34.78 -20.93 17.64
C PRO A 251 34.49 -20.25 19.00
N TRP A 252 34.70 -18.95 19.20
CA TRP A 252 34.49 -18.32 20.50
C TRP A 252 34.12 -16.84 20.36
N ALA A 253 32.96 -16.47 20.92
CA ALA A 253 32.65 -15.27 21.73
C ALA A 253 33.19 -13.87 21.38
N ASP A 254 33.94 -13.70 20.30
CA ASP A 254 34.22 -12.38 19.77
C ASP A 254 33.01 -12.00 18.95
N CYS A 255 32.37 -10.94 19.39
CA CYS A 255 31.14 -10.50 18.80
C CYS A 255 31.23 -10.36 17.29
N GLY A 256 30.17 -10.84 16.64
CA GLY A 256 29.89 -10.47 15.27
C GLY A 256 29.67 -8.97 15.16
N ASP A 257 29.59 -8.51 13.93
CA ASP A 257 29.09 -7.17 13.68
C ASP A 257 27.59 -7.24 13.39
N GLY A 258 26.85 -6.26 13.88
CA GLY A 258 25.42 -6.17 13.79
C GLY A 258 25.03 -4.75 13.48
N MET A 259 24.46 -4.54 12.31
CA MET A 259 24.16 -3.18 11.89
C MET A 259 22.89 -2.62 12.54
N THR A 260 22.77 -1.29 12.50
CA THR A 260 21.50 -0.61 12.78
C THR A 260 20.38 -1.12 11.86
N PRO A 261 19.24 -1.56 12.41
CA PRO A 261 18.14 -2.05 11.60
C PRO A 261 17.52 -0.98 10.68
N VAL A 262 17.06 -1.42 9.52
CA VAL A 262 16.27 -0.60 8.59
C VAL A 262 14.80 -0.78 8.95
N PHE A 263 14.21 0.27 9.53
CA PHE A 263 12.81 0.27 9.93
C PHE A 263 11.89 0.69 8.79
N ASN A 264 10.70 0.09 8.74
CA ASN A 264 9.63 0.44 7.80
C ASN A 264 10.04 0.35 6.32
N TYR A 265 10.82 -0.66 5.94
CA TYR A 265 11.08 -0.95 4.52
C TYR A 265 9.79 -1.38 3.83
N VAL A 266 9.40 -0.66 2.77
CA VAL A 266 8.17 -0.94 2.01
C VAL A 266 8.51 -1.77 0.78
N LEU A 267 7.81 -2.90 0.61
CA LEU A 267 7.90 -3.75 -0.57
C LEU A 267 7.03 -3.15 -1.68
N GLU A 268 7.47 -2.09 -2.36
CA GLU A 268 6.69 -1.48 -3.44
C GLU A 268 6.47 -2.41 -4.62
N GLY A 269 5.35 -2.21 -5.33
CA GLY A 269 5.15 -2.89 -6.60
C GLY A 269 6.15 -2.39 -7.64
N ALA A 270 6.31 -3.16 -8.71
CA ALA A 270 6.93 -2.62 -9.90
C ALA A 270 6.23 -1.30 -10.25
N GLN A 271 6.98 -0.20 -10.18
CA GLN A 271 6.55 1.03 -10.81
C GLN A 271 6.58 0.73 -12.31
N GLU A 272 5.43 0.34 -12.86
CA GLU A 272 5.21 0.46 -14.29
C GLU A 272 5.68 1.87 -14.65
N PRO A 273 6.71 2.01 -15.51
CA PRO A 273 7.19 3.33 -15.86
C PRO A 273 5.96 4.09 -16.29
N ILE A 274 5.61 5.10 -15.51
CA ILE A 274 4.59 6.05 -15.91
C ILE A 274 5.26 6.78 -17.07
N GLU A 275 5.22 6.18 -18.26
CA GLU A 275 5.20 6.94 -19.48
C GLU A 275 4.10 7.96 -19.21
N CYS A 276 4.50 9.21 -18.97
CA CYS A 276 3.57 10.32 -18.99
C CYS A 276 2.91 10.23 -20.35
N ALA A 277 1.77 9.53 -20.40
CA ALA A 277 1.06 9.29 -21.61
C ALA A 277 0.80 10.68 -22.18
N GLN A 278 1.31 10.88 -23.39
CA GLN A 278 0.92 11.97 -24.27
C GLN A 278 -0.57 12.18 -24.09
N SER A 279 -0.99 13.43 -23.80
CA SER A 279 -2.36 13.93 -23.83
C SER A 279 -3.43 12.84 -23.88
N ALA A 280 -4.14 12.58 -22.79
CA ALA A 280 -5.32 11.72 -22.82
C ALA A 280 -6.34 12.31 -23.80
N ASP A 281 -6.35 11.82 -25.04
CA ASP A 281 -7.34 12.14 -26.05
C ASP A 281 -8.57 11.28 -25.76
N LEU A 282 -9.61 11.89 -25.19
CA LEU A 282 -10.92 11.24 -25.14
C LEU A 282 -11.53 11.34 -26.54
N VAL A 283 -11.57 10.21 -27.25
CA VAL A 283 -12.19 10.10 -28.57
C VAL A 283 -13.64 9.63 -28.41
N ILE A 284 -14.60 10.51 -28.73
CA ILE A 284 -16.02 10.15 -28.79
C ILE A 284 -16.37 9.92 -30.27
N ASP A 285 -16.60 8.66 -30.63
CA ASP A 285 -17.04 8.28 -31.98
C ASP A 285 -18.57 8.32 -32.06
N CYS A 286 -19.10 9.26 -32.84
CA CYS A 286 -20.54 9.39 -33.11
C CYS A 286 -21.00 8.47 -34.26
N SER A 287 -20.12 7.64 -34.83
CA SER A 287 -20.45 6.80 -35.97
C SER A 287 -21.27 5.57 -35.54
N GLY A 288 -22.54 5.55 -35.94
CA GLY A 288 -23.33 4.32 -35.97
C GLY A 288 -24.49 4.21 -34.99
N VAL A 289 -24.77 5.19 -34.13
CA VAL A 289 -25.98 5.14 -33.28
C VAL A 289 -27.18 5.72 -34.04
N VAL A 290 -27.68 4.94 -35.00
CA VAL A 290 -29.12 4.95 -35.34
C VAL A 290 -29.76 3.77 -34.60
N ALA A 291 -29.53 3.70 -33.28
CA ALA A 291 -30.26 2.78 -32.43
C ALA A 291 -31.48 3.53 -31.91
N SER A 292 -32.68 2.97 -32.11
CA SER A 292 -33.95 3.45 -31.55
C SER A 292 -34.04 3.34 -30.02
N GLU A 293 -32.91 3.15 -29.34
CA GLU A 293 -32.81 2.98 -27.90
C GLU A 293 -32.00 4.15 -27.33
N THR A 294 -32.64 4.89 -26.43
CA THR A 294 -32.04 5.98 -25.68
C THR A 294 -30.84 5.46 -24.92
N ARG A 295 -29.63 5.92 -25.27
CA ARG A 295 -28.43 5.70 -24.47
C ARG A 295 -28.05 7.01 -23.81
N THR A 296 -28.07 7.01 -22.49
CA THR A 296 -27.51 8.08 -21.68
C THR A 296 -26.02 7.82 -21.51
N LEU A 297 -25.17 8.73 -21.98
CA LEU A 297 -23.77 8.73 -21.58
C LEU A 297 -23.66 9.52 -20.26
N ARG A 298 -23.05 8.92 -19.23
CA ARG A 298 -22.75 9.59 -17.96
C ARG A 298 -21.25 9.75 -17.79
N LEU A 299 -20.80 10.99 -17.76
CA LEU A 299 -19.43 11.33 -17.41
C LEU A 299 -19.45 11.98 -16.03
N LYS A 300 -18.61 11.48 -15.12
CA LYS A 300 -18.40 12.04 -13.80
C LYS A 300 -17.01 12.65 -13.73
N LEU A 301 -16.96 13.92 -13.36
CA LEU A 301 -15.73 14.58 -12.96
C LEU A 301 -15.62 14.51 -11.44
N LEU A 302 -14.52 13.96 -10.91
CA LEU A 302 -14.27 13.84 -9.47
C LEU A 302 -13.21 14.87 -9.05
N ALA A 303 -13.38 15.46 -7.87
CA ALA A 303 -12.33 16.29 -7.28
C ALA A 303 -11.12 15.44 -6.92
N GLY A 304 -9.92 15.85 -7.35
CA GLY A 304 -8.66 15.33 -6.85
C GLY A 304 -8.06 16.27 -5.80
N SER A 305 -7.36 15.72 -4.82
CA SER A 305 -6.40 16.50 -4.02
C SER A 305 -5.13 16.75 -4.83
N ALA A 306 -4.52 17.93 -4.71
CA ALA A 306 -3.20 18.18 -5.25
C ALA A 306 -2.22 17.17 -4.63
N PRO A 307 -1.57 16.30 -5.43
CA PRO A 307 -0.59 15.41 -4.86
C PRO A 307 0.67 16.22 -4.54
N LEU A 308 1.34 15.89 -3.44
CA LEU A 308 2.65 16.44 -3.11
C LEU A 308 3.73 15.94 -4.09
N GLU A 309 3.44 14.87 -4.85
CA GLU A 309 4.36 14.20 -5.78
C GLU A 309 3.61 13.65 -7.00
N CYS A 310 4.28 13.47 -8.15
CA CYS A 310 3.69 12.94 -9.38
C CYS A 310 3.39 11.42 -9.31
N THR A 311 2.80 10.94 -8.22
CA THR A 311 2.36 9.56 -8.06
C THR A 311 0.87 9.44 -8.39
N SER A 312 0.42 8.24 -8.77
CA SER A 312 -0.97 7.95 -9.11
C SER A 312 -1.89 8.31 -7.94
N THR A 313 -2.53 9.47 -8.03
CA THR A 313 -3.42 9.93 -6.97
C THR A 313 -4.79 9.28 -7.17
N LEU A 314 -5.22 8.47 -6.21
CA LEU A 314 -6.62 8.10 -6.06
C LEU A 314 -7.45 9.37 -5.82
N CYS A 315 -8.16 9.86 -6.83
CA CYS A 315 -9.07 10.99 -6.66
C CYS A 315 -10.34 10.57 -5.91
N ALA A 316 -10.26 10.30 -4.62
CA ALA A 316 -11.45 10.12 -3.79
C ALA A 316 -12.15 11.47 -3.61
N GLY A 317 -13.16 11.75 -4.44
CA GLY A 317 -13.85 13.05 -4.44
C GLY A 317 -15.34 12.96 -4.69
N ALA A 318 -16.06 14.00 -4.27
CA ALA A 318 -17.45 14.17 -4.66
C ALA A 318 -17.54 14.38 -6.18
N THR A 319 -18.61 13.86 -6.80
CA THR A 319 -18.96 14.17 -8.18
C THR A 319 -19.17 15.67 -8.32
N LEU A 320 -18.41 16.29 -9.21
CA LEU A 320 -18.46 17.72 -9.50
C LEU A 320 -19.51 18.05 -10.54
N VAL A 321 -19.61 17.20 -11.56
CA VAL A 321 -20.64 17.29 -12.58
C VAL A 321 -20.98 15.89 -13.06
N ASP A 322 -22.27 15.62 -13.21
CA ASP A 322 -22.81 14.50 -13.98
C ASP A 322 -23.23 15.06 -15.33
N ILE A 323 -22.46 14.75 -16.38
CA ILE A 323 -22.84 15.11 -17.74
C ILE A 323 -23.71 13.99 -18.26
N THR A 324 -24.99 14.30 -18.49
CA THR A 324 -25.97 13.38 -19.07
C THR A 324 -26.25 13.82 -20.50
N LEU A 325 -25.81 13.02 -21.47
CA LEU A 325 -26.21 13.23 -22.87
C LEU A 325 -27.49 12.45 -23.13
N ASP A 326 -28.62 13.15 -23.23
CA ASP A 326 -29.89 12.55 -23.63
C ASP A 326 -30.10 12.71 -25.13
N CYS A 327 -29.92 11.62 -25.88
CA CYS A 327 -30.14 11.61 -27.31
C CYS A 327 -31.63 11.54 -27.70
N ALA A 328 -32.56 11.45 -26.73
CA ALA A 328 -33.99 11.46 -26.99
C ALA A 328 -34.57 12.87 -26.99
N SER A 329 -34.43 13.58 -28.12
CA SER A 329 -35.37 14.67 -28.43
C SER A 329 -36.63 14.07 -29.09
N PRO A 330 -37.86 14.42 -28.64
CA PRO A 330 -39.10 13.86 -29.18
C PRO A 330 -39.53 14.40 -30.56
N GLU A 331 -38.73 15.24 -31.23
CA GLU A 331 -39.04 15.67 -32.62
C GLU A 331 -37.85 15.42 -33.58
N PRO A 332 -37.94 14.42 -34.47
CA PRO A 332 -36.86 14.06 -35.38
C PRO A 332 -37.12 14.65 -36.77
N GLU A 333 -36.73 15.91 -37.01
CA GLU A 333 -36.56 16.41 -38.39
C GLU A 333 -35.17 17.00 -38.69
N THR A 334 -34.31 17.15 -37.68
CA THR A 334 -32.91 17.53 -37.91
C THR A 334 -32.00 16.48 -37.28
N PRO A 335 -31.10 15.83 -38.04
CA PRO A 335 -30.05 15.01 -37.44
C PRO A 335 -29.32 15.86 -36.39
N PHE A 336 -29.02 15.25 -35.24
CA PHE A 336 -28.20 15.90 -34.21
C PHE A 336 -26.90 16.37 -34.86
N ASP A 337 -26.73 17.68 -34.99
CA ASP A 337 -25.48 18.26 -35.47
C ASP A 337 -24.43 18.07 -34.38
N CYS A 338 -23.36 17.33 -34.70
CA CYS A 338 -22.20 17.13 -33.83
C CYS A 338 -21.71 18.45 -33.22
N ALA A 339 -21.80 19.58 -33.96
CA ALA A 339 -21.42 20.89 -33.44
C ALA A 339 -22.25 21.35 -32.23
N THR A 340 -23.55 21.03 -32.21
CA THR A 340 -24.45 21.38 -31.11
C THR A 340 -24.16 20.53 -29.87
N LEU A 341 -23.96 19.22 -30.05
CA LEU A 341 -23.57 18.31 -28.96
C LEU A 341 -22.22 18.70 -28.36
N THR A 342 -21.26 19.05 -29.22
CA THR A 342 -19.95 19.58 -28.82
C THR A 342 -20.11 20.83 -27.97
N GLY A 343 -20.93 21.79 -28.41
CA GLY A 343 -21.17 23.03 -27.67
C GLY A 343 -21.73 22.79 -26.26
N VAL A 344 -22.67 21.84 -26.11
CA VAL A 344 -23.25 21.49 -24.82
C VAL A 344 -22.23 20.81 -23.91
N LEU A 345 -21.52 19.79 -24.41
CA LEU A 345 -20.51 19.06 -23.65
C LEU A 345 -19.41 20.00 -23.16
N VAL A 346 -18.92 20.85 -24.06
CA VAL A 346 -17.86 21.82 -23.75
C VAL A 346 -18.33 22.83 -22.71
N SER A 347 -19.55 23.38 -22.84
CA SER A 347 -20.09 24.31 -21.85
C SER A 347 -20.20 23.68 -20.46
N GLN A 348 -20.70 22.44 -20.37
CA GLN A 348 -20.87 21.76 -19.10
C GLN A 348 -19.53 21.41 -18.42
N VAL A 349 -18.53 20.97 -19.20
CA VAL A 349 -17.18 20.74 -18.68
C VAL A 349 -16.53 22.05 -18.24
N LEU A 350 -16.69 23.13 -19.01
CA LEU A 350 -16.12 24.43 -18.69
C LEU A 350 -16.72 25.01 -17.40
N ASP A 351 -18.04 24.94 -17.24
CA ASP A 351 -18.75 25.42 -16.04
C ASP A 351 -18.32 24.63 -14.79
N ALA A 352 -18.17 23.31 -14.91
CA ALA A 352 -17.71 22.45 -13.83
C ALA A 352 -16.27 22.78 -13.39
N VAL A 353 -15.37 22.97 -14.36
CA VAL A 353 -13.98 23.37 -14.12
C VAL A 353 -13.92 24.75 -13.46
N GLN A 354 -14.66 25.74 -13.99
CA GLN A 354 -14.68 27.11 -13.44
C GLN A 354 -15.25 27.18 -12.02
N THR A 355 -16.23 26.34 -11.68
CA THR A 355 -16.84 26.30 -10.34
C THR A 355 -15.86 25.82 -9.26
N GLN A 356 -14.89 24.98 -9.62
CA GLN A 356 -13.90 24.43 -8.69
C GLN A 356 -12.73 25.36 -8.38
N GLY A 357 -12.26 26.15 -9.33
CA GLY A 357 -10.98 26.86 -9.21
C GLY A 357 -10.94 28.04 -8.24
N GLY A 358 -12.04 28.38 -7.55
CA GLY A 358 -12.09 29.48 -6.56
C GLY A 358 -11.72 30.87 -7.12
N GLY A 359 -11.56 30.99 -8.44
CA GLY A 359 -11.04 32.14 -9.16
C GLY A 359 -11.22 31.94 -10.66
N THR A 360 -11.03 33.00 -11.44
CA THR A 360 -11.15 33.01 -12.90
C THR A 360 -10.13 32.05 -13.54
N LEU A 361 -10.51 30.78 -13.64
CA LEU A 361 -9.95 29.84 -14.60
C LEU A 361 -10.17 30.43 -15.99
N ALA A 362 -9.11 30.97 -16.59
CA ALA A 362 -9.11 31.39 -17.99
C ALA A 362 -9.01 30.15 -18.89
N ALA A 363 -9.94 29.22 -18.74
CA ALA A 363 -10.07 28.07 -19.62
C ALA A 363 -10.46 28.57 -21.01
N THR A 364 -9.52 28.58 -21.96
CA THR A 364 -9.82 28.90 -23.36
C THR A 364 -10.04 27.63 -24.15
N ILE A 365 -11.16 27.56 -24.86
CA ILE A 365 -11.46 26.52 -25.82
C ILE A 365 -10.70 26.85 -27.10
N GLN A 366 -9.75 26.00 -27.48
CA GLN A 366 -9.21 26.03 -28.83
C GLN A 366 -9.92 24.94 -29.64
N SER A 367 -10.73 25.34 -30.62
CA SER A 367 -11.23 24.39 -31.61
C SER A 367 -10.10 24.07 -32.58
N LEU A 368 -9.61 22.83 -32.56
CA LEU A 368 -8.64 22.34 -33.52
C LEU A 368 -9.37 21.51 -34.60
N PRO A 369 -9.04 21.68 -35.90
CA PRO A 369 -9.53 20.79 -36.93
C PRO A 369 -8.91 19.39 -36.79
N PRO A 370 -9.68 18.28 -36.89
CA PRO A 370 -11.13 18.15 -36.99
C PRO A 370 -11.77 17.78 -35.64
N GLY A 371 -12.64 18.65 -35.10
CA GLY A 371 -13.52 18.31 -33.98
C GLY A 371 -12.85 18.19 -32.61
N THR A 372 -11.60 18.64 -32.46
CA THR A 372 -10.89 18.57 -31.18
C THR A 372 -11.12 19.83 -30.35
N VAL A 373 -11.53 19.65 -29.10
CA VAL A 373 -11.67 20.70 -28.08
C VAL A 373 -10.51 20.57 -27.12
N ARG A 374 -9.66 21.59 -27.07
CA ARG A 374 -8.60 21.69 -26.07
C ARG A 374 -9.04 22.62 -24.95
N ILE A 375 -9.00 22.15 -23.70
CA ILE A 375 -9.17 22.97 -22.50
C ILE A 375 -7.78 23.31 -21.98
N VAL A 376 -7.43 24.59 -21.99
CA VAL A 376 -6.14 25.09 -21.51
C VAL A 376 -6.36 25.92 -20.27
N SER A 377 -5.66 25.61 -19.17
CA SER A 377 -5.72 26.40 -17.93
C SER A 377 -4.35 26.98 -17.60
N SER A 378 -4.33 28.20 -17.05
CA SER A 378 -3.13 28.81 -16.48
C SER A 378 -2.84 28.37 -15.04
N VAL A 379 -3.77 27.63 -14.42
CA VAL A 379 -3.66 27.08 -13.06
C VAL A 379 -3.83 25.56 -13.15
N PRO A 380 -3.00 24.74 -12.48
CA PRO A 380 -3.23 23.30 -12.39
C PRO A 380 -4.63 23.03 -11.84
N PHE A 381 -5.39 22.15 -12.48
CA PHE A 381 -6.64 21.65 -11.92
C PHE A 381 -6.52 20.13 -11.75
N HIS A 382 -6.85 19.65 -10.56
CA HIS A 382 -6.76 18.24 -10.18
C HIS A 382 -8.14 17.62 -10.29
N ALA A 383 -8.43 17.02 -11.44
CA ALA A 383 -9.70 16.36 -11.69
C ALA A 383 -9.46 14.93 -12.19
N CYS A 384 -10.37 14.03 -11.85
CA CYS A 384 -10.42 12.69 -12.40
C CYS A 384 -11.69 12.50 -13.24
N LEU A 385 -11.61 11.68 -14.29
CA LEU A 385 -12.73 11.30 -15.14
C LEU A 385 -13.14 9.85 -14.85
N CYS A 386 -14.42 9.59 -14.64
CA CYS A 386 -14.96 8.22 -14.66
C CYS A 386 -16.29 8.17 -15.44
N GLY A 387 -16.66 6.99 -15.92
CA GLY A 387 -17.87 6.75 -16.70
C GLY A 387 -17.97 5.27 -17.05
N GLU A 388 -18.91 4.56 -16.42
CA GLU A 388 -19.06 3.10 -16.59
C GLU A 388 -19.36 2.75 -18.05
N GLU A 389 -20.08 3.62 -18.75
CA GLU A 389 -20.43 3.49 -20.16
C GLU A 389 -19.21 3.60 -21.10
N LEU A 390 -18.09 4.16 -20.61
CA LEU A 390 -16.82 4.28 -21.32
C LEU A 390 -15.79 3.23 -20.87
N GLY A 391 -16.19 2.29 -20.00
CA GLY A 391 -15.27 1.33 -19.39
C GLY A 391 -14.36 1.94 -18.33
N LEU A 392 -14.68 3.14 -17.83
CA LEU A 392 -13.94 3.81 -16.76
C LEU A 392 -14.66 3.56 -15.42
N PRO A 393 -14.09 2.77 -14.49
CA PRO A 393 -14.77 2.42 -13.25
C PRO A 393 -15.04 3.65 -12.39
N CYS A 394 -16.28 3.81 -11.90
CA CYS A 394 -16.70 4.88 -10.99
C CYS A 394 -16.91 4.41 -9.54
N ALA A 395 -16.76 3.11 -9.27
CA ALA A 395 -17.00 2.54 -7.95
C ALA A 395 -15.94 3.02 -6.95
N GLY A 396 -16.39 3.41 -5.75
CA GLY A 396 -15.50 3.88 -4.68
C GLY A 396 -14.99 5.31 -4.82
N GLY A 397 -15.55 6.10 -5.75
CA GLY A 397 -15.04 7.46 -6.01
C GLY A 397 -13.66 7.44 -6.63
N ILE A 398 -13.32 6.40 -7.39
CA ILE A 398 -12.06 6.29 -8.12
C ILE A 398 -12.31 6.81 -9.53
N GLY A 399 -11.37 7.56 -10.09
CA GLY A 399 -11.42 8.00 -11.48
C GLY A 399 -10.02 8.11 -12.07
N TRP A 400 -9.95 8.24 -13.38
CA TRP A 400 -8.69 8.38 -14.11
C TRP A 400 -8.19 9.82 -14.00
N PRO A 401 -6.96 10.05 -13.50
CA PRO A 401 -6.44 11.41 -13.35
C PRO A 401 -6.33 12.09 -14.71
N LEU A 402 -6.99 13.23 -14.84
CA LEU A 402 -6.73 14.19 -15.91
C LEU A 402 -5.52 15.04 -15.50
N SER A 403 -4.39 14.40 -15.19
CA SER A 403 -3.18 15.15 -14.87
C SER A 403 -2.65 15.79 -16.15
N THR A 404 -2.94 17.07 -16.34
CA THR A 404 -2.09 17.88 -17.21
C THR A 404 -0.84 18.19 -16.41
N CYS A 405 0.14 17.30 -16.41
CA CYS A 405 1.50 17.71 -16.09
C CYS A 405 1.88 18.72 -17.19
N ALA A 406 1.65 20.01 -16.92
CA ALA A 406 2.38 21.02 -17.65
C ALA A 406 3.86 20.68 -17.43
N VAL A 407 4.63 20.54 -18.50
CA VAL A 407 6.07 20.25 -18.44
C VAL A 407 6.86 21.46 -17.86
N SER A 408 6.22 22.28 -17.02
CA SER A 408 6.75 23.53 -16.50
C SER A 408 5.93 23.98 -15.27
N ASN A 409 5.86 23.19 -14.19
CA ASN A 409 5.55 23.76 -12.86
C ASN A 409 5.84 22.88 -11.62
N LEU A 410 7.01 22.26 -11.49
CA LEU A 410 7.46 21.62 -10.24
C LEU A 410 8.99 21.89 -10.17
N CYS A 411 9.59 22.66 -9.24
CA CYS A 411 9.45 22.61 -7.77
C CYS A 411 9.94 23.89 -7.01
N ASP A 412 10.12 25.08 -7.59
CA ASP A 412 10.78 26.20 -6.84
C ASP A 412 9.85 27.23 -6.17
N GLY A 413 8.54 27.23 -6.50
CA GLY A 413 7.55 28.09 -5.83
C GLY A 413 7.72 29.59 -6.09
N VAL A 414 8.39 30.00 -7.17
CA VAL A 414 8.59 31.42 -7.52
C VAL A 414 7.76 31.82 -8.74
N ASP A 415 6.70 32.61 -8.53
CA ASP A 415 5.91 33.21 -9.63
C ASP A 415 6.78 34.10 -10.53
N GLY A 416 6.77 33.86 -11.85
CA GLY A 416 7.26 34.81 -12.85
C GLY A 416 8.72 34.69 -13.30
N ASN A 417 9.39 33.56 -13.03
CA ASN A 417 10.77 33.32 -13.50
C ASN A 417 10.87 32.50 -14.80
N GLU A 418 9.76 32.34 -15.53
CA GLU A 418 9.67 31.45 -16.68
C GLU A 418 10.34 32.07 -17.92
N ASP A 419 11.58 31.68 -18.19
CA ASP A 419 12.25 31.99 -19.45
C ASP A 419 11.65 31.13 -20.59
N THR A 420 10.70 31.72 -21.34
CA THR A 420 10.32 31.57 -22.78
C THR A 420 10.59 30.31 -23.63
N LEU A 421 11.04 29.18 -23.10
CA LEU A 421 11.43 28.00 -23.89
C LEU A 421 10.36 26.91 -23.84
N LEU A 422 9.70 26.75 -25.00
CA LEU A 422 8.83 25.65 -25.42
C LEU A 422 7.37 25.76 -24.95
N GLY A 423 6.55 26.44 -25.77
CA GLY A 423 5.12 26.71 -25.58
C GLY A 423 4.18 25.52 -25.47
N PHE A 424 4.39 24.65 -24.49
CA PHE A 424 3.50 23.56 -24.11
C PHE A 424 2.71 23.95 -22.86
N THR A 425 1.50 24.46 -23.07
CA THR A 425 0.48 24.52 -22.01
C THR A 425 -0.14 23.13 -21.84
N GLY A 426 -0.18 22.61 -20.62
CA GLY A 426 -0.99 21.43 -20.29
C GLY A 426 -2.48 21.65 -20.62
N GLY A 427 -3.18 20.60 -21.04
CA GLY A 427 -4.61 20.69 -21.35
C GLY A 427 -5.27 19.35 -21.61
N LEU A 428 -6.59 19.27 -21.38
CA LEU A 428 -7.43 18.15 -21.82
C LEU A 428 -7.74 18.32 -23.31
N SER A 429 -7.57 17.28 -24.11
CA SER A 429 -7.94 17.24 -25.53
C SER A 429 -9.09 16.26 -25.73
N LEU A 430 -10.21 16.75 -26.24
CA LEU A 430 -11.41 15.97 -26.55
C LEU A 430 -11.54 15.94 -28.06
N THR A 431 -11.28 14.80 -28.71
CA THR A 431 -11.36 14.71 -30.18
C THR A 431 -12.64 14.01 -30.62
N LEU A 432 -13.51 14.73 -31.34
CA LEU A 432 -14.70 14.15 -31.96
C LEU A 432 -14.38 13.77 -33.41
N LEU A 433 -14.48 12.48 -33.71
CA LEU A 433 -14.29 12.00 -35.07
C LEU A 433 -15.60 12.17 -35.86
N ASP A 434 -15.60 13.17 -36.74
CA ASP A 434 -16.71 13.39 -37.67
C ASP A 434 -16.61 12.37 -38.82
N VAL A 435 -17.30 11.24 -38.70
CA VAL A 435 -17.41 10.28 -39.79
C VAL A 435 -18.59 10.71 -40.65
N ALA A 436 -18.29 11.22 -41.84
CA ALA A 436 -19.30 11.58 -42.83
C ALA A 436 -20.35 10.47 -42.96
N CYS A 437 -21.61 10.78 -42.61
CA CYS A 437 -22.69 9.83 -42.77
C CYS A 437 -22.72 9.36 -44.24
N PRO A 438 -22.81 8.04 -44.49
CA PRO A 438 -23.01 7.57 -45.86
C PRO A 438 -24.26 8.26 -46.41
N PRO A 439 -24.23 8.76 -47.66
CA PRO A 439 -25.37 9.47 -48.23
C PRO A 439 -26.60 8.58 -48.08
N THR A 440 -27.67 9.16 -47.52
CA THR A 440 -28.99 8.52 -47.41
C THR A 440 -29.29 7.88 -48.77
N PRO A 441 -29.57 6.56 -48.84
CA PRO A 441 -29.84 5.93 -50.13
C PRO A 441 -31.00 6.68 -50.77
N THR A 442 -30.74 7.26 -51.94
CA THR A 442 -31.75 7.91 -52.77
C THR A 442 -32.93 6.94 -52.89
N PRO A 443 -34.15 7.32 -52.48
CA PRO A 443 -35.28 6.39 -52.52
C PRO A 443 -35.44 5.89 -53.95
N SER A 444 -35.27 4.58 -54.14
CA SER A 444 -35.55 3.92 -55.40
C SER A 444 -37.04 4.14 -55.71
N GLU A 445 -37.33 4.70 -56.88
CA GLU A 445 -38.70 4.92 -57.37
C GLU A 445 -39.51 3.64 -57.19
N THR A 446 -40.43 3.68 -56.23
CA THR A 446 -41.38 2.59 -55.97
C THR A 446 -42.60 2.87 -56.86
N GLU A 447 -42.90 1.92 -57.75
CA GLU A 447 -44.07 2.00 -58.63
C GLU A 447 -45.34 2.23 -57.83
N THR A 448 -46.11 3.22 -58.28
CA THR A 448 -47.40 3.64 -57.73
C THR A 448 -48.45 2.52 -57.91
N PRO A 449 -49.03 1.97 -56.82
CA PRO A 449 -50.18 1.10 -56.93
C PRO A 449 -51.48 1.92 -57.07
N ILE A 450 -52.33 1.44 -57.99
CA ILE A 450 -53.67 1.93 -58.34
C ILE A 450 -54.62 1.86 -57.13
N PRO A 451 -55.54 2.83 -56.95
CA PRO A 451 -56.40 2.91 -55.77
C PRO A 451 -57.62 1.96 -55.88
N PRO A 452 -58.01 1.27 -54.79
CA PRO A 452 -59.37 0.77 -54.64
C PRO A 452 -60.21 1.70 -53.73
N THR A 453 -61.29 2.20 -54.33
CA THR A 453 -62.68 2.30 -53.87
C THR A 453 -63.01 2.46 -52.37
N PRO A 454 -63.85 3.44 -51.98
CA PRO A 454 -64.23 3.70 -50.60
C PRO A 454 -65.27 2.69 -50.08
N THR A 455 -65.20 2.32 -48.80
CA THR A 455 -66.28 1.62 -48.07
C THR A 455 -66.38 2.14 -46.63
N ALA A 456 -67.61 2.17 -46.14
CA ALA A 456 -68.15 3.04 -45.09
C ALA A 456 -67.88 2.62 -43.62
N THR A 457 -67.78 3.65 -42.78
CA THR A 457 -68.45 3.90 -41.48
C THR A 457 -68.70 2.76 -40.47
N SER A 458 -68.13 2.90 -39.27
CA SER A 458 -68.82 2.86 -37.95
C SER A 458 -67.88 3.52 -36.90
N SER A 459 -68.25 4.69 -36.33
CA SER A 459 -68.96 4.93 -35.06
C SER A 459 -68.08 4.76 -33.80
N PRO A 460 -68.14 5.70 -32.82
CA PRO A 460 -67.07 5.93 -31.86
C PRO A 460 -67.22 5.11 -30.57
N SER A 461 -66.10 4.88 -29.89
CA SER A 461 -66.06 4.44 -28.49
C SER A 461 -65.19 5.42 -27.70
N GLU A 462 -65.85 6.22 -26.87
CA GLU A 462 -65.23 7.05 -25.83
C GLU A 462 -64.75 6.18 -24.67
N SER A 463 -63.55 6.44 -24.13
CA SER A 463 -63.17 6.28 -22.71
C SER A 463 -61.68 6.67 -22.50
N PRO A 464 -61.23 7.07 -21.30
CA PRO A 464 -61.44 8.39 -20.75
C PRO A 464 -60.10 9.13 -20.49
N THR A 465 -60.21 10.47 -20.46
CA THR A 465 -59.18 11.41 -20.02
C THR A 465 -58.90 11.24 -18.52
N GLU A 466 -57.68 10.87 -18.15
CA GLU A 466 -57.19 11.07 -16.78
C GLU A 466 -56.77 12.52 -16.58
N THR A 467 -57.45 13.18 -15.66
CA THR A 467 -57.16 14.53 -15.17
C THR A 467 -56.16 14.42 -14.02
N PRO A 468 -55.05 15.18 -14.02
CA PRO A 468 -54.15 15.22 -12.87
C PRO A 468 -54.83 15.87 -11.67
N LEU A 469 -54.92 15.14 -10.55
CA LEU A 469 -55.38 15.67 -9.27
C LEU A 469 -54.25 16.44 -8.58
N GLU A 470 -54.58 17.63 -8.09
CA GLU A 470 -53.76 18.42 -7.17
C GLU A 470 -53.40 17.62 -5.90
N PRO A 471 -52.21 17.84 -5.33
CA PRO A 471 -51.84 17.26 -4.05
C PRO A 471 -52.70 17.86 -2.93
N THR A 472 -53.46 17.00 -2.26
CA THR A 472 -54.22 17.34 -1.05
C THR A 472 -53.25 17.53 0.10
N SER A 473 -53.30 18.71 0.74
CA SER A 473 -52.57 19.02 1.97
C SER A 473 -52.96 18.06 3.09
N THR A 474 -52.01 17.22 3.52
CA THR A 474 -52.13 16.38 4.71
C THR A 474 -52.33 17.27 5.95
N PRO A 475 -53.32 16.99 6.82
CA PRO A 475 -53.47 17.74 8.06
C PRO A 475 -52.23 17.51 8.94
N MET A 476 -51.62 18.62 9.32
CA MET A 476 -50.53 18.70 10.29
C MET A 476 -50.94 17.93 11.56
N PRO A 477 -50.16 16.93 12.02
CA PRO A 477 -50.46 16.24 13.25
C PRO A 477 -50.31 17.24 14.40
N THR A 478 -51.37 17.40 15.18
CA THR A 478 -51.35 18.12 16.45
C THR A 478 -50.22 17.53 17.31
N GLU A 479 -49.21 18.35 17.61
CA GLU A 479 -48.18 18.07 18.61
C GLU A 479 -48.86 17.62 19.89
N THR A 480 -48.78 16.32 20.14
CA THR A 480 -48.94 15.80 21.50
C THR A 480 -47.56 15.96 22.10
N GLU A 481 -47.44 16.93 23.02
CA GLU A 481 -46.28 17.15 23.88
C GLU A 481 -45.97 15.81 24.59
N LEU A 482 -45.03 15.06 24.03
CA LEU A 482 -44.51 13.86 24.64
C LEU A 482 -43.57 14.31 25.75
N GLU A 483 -43.90 13.91 26.98
CA GLU A 483 -43.03 13.97 28.14
C GLU A 483 -41.63 13.48 27.73
N PRO A 484 -40.54 14.21 28.04
CA PRO A 484 -39.20 13.81 27.64
C PRO A 484 -38.89 12.44 28.21
N THR A 485 -38.77 11.44 27.33
CA THR A 485 -38.25 10.12 27.68
C THR A 485 -36.87 10.33 28.29
N PRO A 486 -36.61 9.89 29.54
CA PRO A 486 -35.31 10.07 30.15
C PRO A 486 -34.26 9.39 29.26
N THR A 487 -33.30 10.18 28.78
CA THR A 487 -32.14 9.68 28.06
C THR A 487 -31.43 8.68 28.97
N MET A 488 -31.42 7.40 28.58
CA MET A 488 -30.63 6.39 29.27
C MET A 488 -29.18 6.87 29.25
N THR A 489 -28.64 7.21 30.41
CA THR A 489 -27.21 7.46 30.57
C THR A 489 -26.53 6.11 30.38
N SER A 490 -25.65 6.00 29.38
CA SER A 490 -24.86 4.79 29.19
C SER A 490 -24.09 4.50 30.47
N THR A 491 -24.13 3.25 30.92
CA THR A 491 -23.31 2.83 32.05
C THR A 491 -21.85 2.91 31.60
N PRO A 492 -20.96 3.58 32.36
CA PRO A 492 -19.54 3.63 32.05
C PRO A 492 -18.98 2.21 31.87
N ILE A 493 -18.22 1.98 30.80
CA ILE A 493 -17.52 0.71 30.57
C ILE A 493 -16.20 0.76 31.37
N PRO A 494 -15.94 -0.18 32.30
CA PRO A 494 -14.67 -0.23 33.00
C PRO A 494 -13.51 -0.42 32.01
N GLY A 495 -12.47 0.41 32.12
CA GLY A 495 -11.32 0.40 31.23
C GLY A 495 -11.41 1.32 30.00
N ASP A 496 -12.61 1.75 29.60
CA ASP A 496 -12.78 2.73 28.50
C ASP A 496 -12.61 4.14 29.10
N LEU A 497 -11.42 4.69 29.01
CA LEU A 497 -11.06 5.96 29.64
C LEU A 497 -11.24 7.15 28.71
N ASN A 498 -11.19 6.93 27.40
CA ASN A 498 -11.39 7.96 26.38
C ASN A 498 -12.88 8.19 26.03
N ALA A 499 -13.79 7.33 26.50
CA ALA A 499 -15.23 7.33 26.27
C ALA A 499 -15.66 7.09 24.81
N ASP A 500 -14.93 6.25 24.08
CA ASP A 500 -15.25 5.85 22.70
C ASP A 500 -16.03 4.52 22.59
N GLU A 501 -16.43 3.96 23.74
CA GLU A 501 -17.15 2.69 23.88
C GLU A 501 -16.33 1.42 23.57
N VAL A 502 -15.01 1.55 23.38
CA VAL A 502 -14.06 0.46 23.17
C VAL A 502 -13.01 0.51 24.29
N VAL A 503 -12.41 -0.63 24.63
CA VAL A 503 -11.24 -0.66 25.52
C VAL A 503 -10.04 -1.10 24.69
N ASP A 504 -9.16 -0.16 24.35
CA ASP A 504 -8.02 -0.40 23.48
C ASP A 504 -6.70 0.23 24.00
N PHE A 505 -5.68 0.26 23.15
CA PHE A 505 -4.36 0.80 23.52
C PHE A 505 -4.38 2.31 23.82
N PHE A 506 -5.33 3.08 23.27
CA PHE A 506 -5.47 4.50 23.60
C PHE A 506 -5.95 4.70 25.04
N ASP A 507 -6.75 3.79 25.55
CA ASP A 507 -7.16 3.78 26.96
C ASP A 507 -5.99 3.46 27.89
N LEU A 508 -5.01 2.65 27.46
CA LEU A 508 -3.80 2.42 28.26
C LEU A 508 -2.98 3.72 28.43
N PHE A 509 -2.93 4.57 27.41
CA PHE A 509 -2.32 5.90 27.56
C PHE A 509 -3.12 6.80 28.49
N ALA A 510 -4.45 6.76 28.43
CA ALA A 510 -5.28 7.49 29.38
C ALA A 510 -5.09 6.96 30.82
N PHE A 511 -4.95 5.65 31.00
CA PHE A 511 -4.69 5.00 32.29
C PHE A 511 -3.39 5.51 32.92
N SER A 512 -2.34 5.78 32.12
CA SER A 512 -1.09 6.36 32.63
C SER A 512 -1.27 7.72 33.33
N LYS A 513 -2.30 8.49 32.95
CA LYS A 513 -2.64 9.77 33.58
C LYS A 513 -3.37 9.59 34.90
N GLU A 514 -3.96 8.42 35.12
CA GLU A 514 -4.69 8.06 36.33
C GLU A 514 -3.83 7.28 37.33
N TRP A 515 -2.65 6.80 36.90
CA TRP A 515 -1.70 6.08 37.75
C TRP A 515 -1.40 6.79 39.07
N LYS A 516 -1.53 6.04 40.16
CA LYS A 516 -1.28 6.48 41.55
C LYS A 516 -2.17 7.61 42.05
N LYS A 517 -3.27 7.92 41.35
CA LYS A 517 -4.34 8.73 41.93
C LYS A 517 -5.16 7.87 42.90
N SER A 518 -5.70 8.52 43.93
CA SER A 518 -6.68 7.87 44.80
C SER A 518 -8.04 7.81 44.12
N GLU A 519 -8.90 6.89 44.56
CA GLU A 519 -10.30 6.74 44.11
C GLU A 519 -11.05 8.09 44.03
N ASP A 520 -10.87 8.97 45.03
CA ASP A 520 -11.50 10.30 45.08
C ASP A 520 -11.04 11.29 43.98
N SER A 521 -9.93 11.00 43.29
CA SER A 521 -9.25 11.95 42.39
C SER A 521 -8.98 11.39 40.99
N GLY A 522 -9.05 10.07 40.82
CA GLY A 522 -8.89 9.39 39.54
C GLY A 522 -10.22 9.20 38.82
N ASP A 523 -10.15 8.86 37.53
CA ASP A 523 -11.32 8.37 36.81
C ASP A 523 -11.75 7.02 37.39
N PRO A 524 -13.01 6.85 37.84
CA PRO A 524 -13.47 5.59 38.43
C PRO A 524 -13.42 4.41 37.44
N ARG A 525 -13.33 4.66 36.13
CA ARG A 525 -13.16 3.61 35.12
C ARG A 525 -11.75 3.03 35.10
N ALA A 526 -10.77 3.69 35.73
CA ALA A 526 -9.39 3.24 35.85
C ALA A 526 -9.12 2.44 37.15
N ASP A 527 -9.99 2.52 38.16
CA ASP A 527 -9.95 1.67 39.36
C ASP A 527 -10.72 0.37 39.09
N LEU A 528 -10.03 -0.60 38.49
CA LEU A 528 -10.61 -1.87 38.07
C LEU A 528 -10.66 -2.90 39.21
N HIS A 529 -9.86 -2.68 40.26
CA HIS A 529 -9.72 -3.57 41.40
C HIS A 529 -10.53 -3.12 42.63
N ASP A 530 -11.22 -1.97 42.57
CA ASP A 530 -12.08 -1.40 43.62
C ASP A 530 -11.28 -1.23 44.92
N ASP A 531 -10.14 -0.55 44.81
CA ASP A 531 -9.27 -0.24 45.94
C ASP A 531 -8.82 1.23 45.96
N PRO A 532 -8.36 1.76 47.11
CA PRO A 532 -8.21 3.22 47.27
C PRO A 532 -7.21 3.91 46.34
N GLU A 533 -6.40 3.15 45.60
CA GLU A 533 -5.36 3.68 44.70
C GLU A 533 -5.38 2.96 43.35
N ILE A 534 -5.38 3.74 42.26
CA ILE A 534 -5.16 3.19 40.92
C ILE A 534 -3.69 2.76 40.81
N ASP A 535 -3.43 1.45 40.81
CA ASP A 535 -2.09 0.88 40.90
C ASP A 535 -1.85 -0.31 39.96
N SER A 536 -0.78 -1.06 40.22
CA SER A 536 -0.38 -2.23 39.43
C SER A 536 -1.45 -3.31 39.32
N LYS A 537 -2.37 -3.42 40.29
CA LYS A 537 -3.46 -4.39 40.24
C LYS A 537 -4.50 -3.98 39.20
N ASP A 538 -4.81 -2.70 39.12
CA ASP A 538 -5.70 -2.14 38.10
C ASP A 538 -5.09 -2.30 36.72
N LEU A 539 -3.79 -2.01 36.57
CA LEU A 539 -3.09 -2.21 35.30
C LEU A 539 -3.12 -3.68 34.85
N LEU A 540 -2.99 -4.62 35.78
CA LEU A 540 -3.07 -6.04 35.45
C LEU A 540 -4.48 -6.43 34.99
N LEU A 541 -5.52 -5.93 35.65
CA LEU A 541 -6.91 -6.15 35.21
C LEU A 541 -7.18 -5.49 33.86
N PHE A 542 -6.64 -4.30 33.63
CA PHE A 542 -6.71 -3.59 32.36
C PHE A 542 -6.12 -4.42 31.22
N GLN A 543 -4.92 -4.98 31.41
CA GLN A 543 -4.28 -5.88 30.46
C GLN A 543 -5.13 -7.13 30.20
N MET A 544 -5.79 -7.68 31.23
CA MET A 544 -6.71 -8.82 31.05
C MET A 544 -7.94 -8.46 30.22
N ILE A 545 -8.46 -7.24 30.35
CA ILE A 545 -9.58 -6.75 29.53
C ILE A 545 -9.14 -6.62 28.07
N LEU A 546 -7.99 -5.98 27.79
CA LEU A 546 -7.43 -5.86 26.43
C LEU A 546 -7.28 -7.23 25.76
N LEU A 547 -6.61 -8.16 26.43
CA LEU A 547 -6.38 -9.52 25.90
C LEU A 547 -7.69 -10.29 25.68
N SER A 548 -8.75 -10.00 26.46
CA SER A 548 -10.05 -10.64 26.28
C SER A 548 -10.84 -10.14 25.07
N GLN A 549 -10.52 -8.93 24.59
CA GLN A 549 -11.14 -8.35 23.39
C GLN A 549 -10.49 -8.86 22.09
N GLY A 550 -9.43 -9.67 22.18
CA GLY A 550 -8.70 -10.19 21.03
C GLY A 550 -7.86 -9.12 20.33
N GLN A 551 -7.48 -8.07 21.06
CA GLN A 551 -6.51 -7.05 20.65
C GLN A 551 -5.11 -7.38 21.14
#